data_AF-A0AAJ3YJ12-F1
#
_entry.id   AF-A0AAJ3YJ12-F1
#
_cell.length_a   1.000
_cell.length_b   1.000
_cell.length_c   1.000
_cell.angle_alpha   90.00
_cell.angle_beta   90.00
_cell.angle_gamma   90.00
#
_symmetry.space_group_name_H-M   'P 1'
#
loop_
_entity.id
_entity.type
_entity.pdbx_description
1 polymer ?
#
loop_
_entity_poly.entity_id
_entity_poly.type
_entity_poly.pdbx_seq_one_letter_code
_entity_poly.pdbx_strand_id
1 'polypeptide(L)'
;MYFHDEATGHKIIGEAAVNLALQDEEITVVSLIRQLSVMADNEIDDERVIQIADARKWLKSFINVATRERAELNWMAVTGQVPANLTEH
;
A
#
# COMPACT_ATOMS: atom_id res chain seq x y z
N MET A 1 -23.34 -4.40 -14.67
CA MET A 1 -22.68 -3.11 -14.46
C MET A 1 -22.08 -3.17 -13.07
N TYR A 2 -20.79 -3.48 -12.95
CA TYR A 2 -20.11 -3.53 -11.65
C TYR A 2 -19.81 -2.10 -11.24
N PHE A 3 -20.59 -1.59 -10.29
CA PHE A 3 -20.28 -0.35 -9.63
C PHE A 3 -19.04 -0.61 -8.77
N HIS A 4 -17.87 -0.30 -9.33
CA HIS A 4 -16.64 -0.19 -8.57
C HIS A 4 -16.78 1.07 -7.73
N ASP A 5 -17.53 0.97 -6.64
CA ASP A 5 -17.49 1.95 -5.57
C ASP A 5 -16.04 1.95 -5.06
N GLU A 6 -15.26 2.95 -5.45
CA GLU A 6 -13.90 3.21 -4.95
C GLU A 6 -13.88 3.31 -3.40
N ALA A 7 -15.04 3.53 -2.78
CA ALA A 7 -15.26 3.43 -1.34
C ALA A 7 -15.18 1.99 -0.78
N THR A 8 -15.47 0.97 -1.60
CA THR A 8 -15.48 -0.44 -1.16
C THR A 8 -14.07 -1.03 -1.13
N GLY A 9 -13.18 -0.64 -2.05
CA GLY A 9 -11.78 -1.11 -2.06
C GLY A 9 -11.00 -0.73 -0.79
N HIS A 10 -11.36 0.39 -0.15
CA HIS A 10 -10.74 0.84 1.09
C HIS A 10 -11.30 0.18 2.35
N LYS A 11 -12.48 -0.47 2.30
CA LYS A 11 -13.06 -1.13 3.48
C LYS A 11 -12.18 -2.26 3.98
N ILE A 12 -11.64 -3.07 3.07
CA ILE A 12 -10.76 -4.19 3.42
C ILE A 12 -9.47 -3.71 4.08
N ILE A 13 -8.93 -2.56 3.68
CA ILE A 13 -7.77 -1.94 4.34
C ILE A 13 -8.14 -1.51 5.77
N GLY A 14 -9.33 -0.94 5.95
CA GLY A 14 -9.88 -0.61 7.26
C GLY A 14 -10.05 -1.84 8.15
N GLU A 15 -10.59 -2.94 7.62
CA GLU A 15 -10.71 -4.21 8.34
C GLU A 15 -9.35 -4.75 8.79
N ALA A 16 -8.35 -4.72 7.90
CA ALA A 16 -6.99 -5.12 8.24
C ALA A 16 -6.38 -4.22 9.33
N ALA A 17 -6.61 -2.91 9.26
CA ALA A 17 -6.14 -1.97 10.27
C ALA A 17 -6.78 -2.21 11.64
N VAL A 18 -8.09 -2.52 11.68
CA VAL A 18 -8.78 -2.87 12.94
C VAL A 18 -8.21 -4.17 13.51
N ASN A 19 -7.98 -5.20 12.70
CA ASN A 19 -7.38 -6.45 13.18
C ASN A 19 -5.99 -6.24 13.78
N LEU A 20 -5.14 -5.43 13.16
CA LEU A 20 -3.84 -5.06 13.71
C LEU A 20 -3.98 -4.29 15.03
N ALA A 21 -4.89 -3.31 15.09
CA ALA A 21 -5.14 -2.54 16.31
C ALA A 21 -5.64 -3.41 17.48
N LEU A 22 -6.49 -4.40 17.19
CA LEU A 22 -6.96 -5.36 18.19
C LEU A 22 -5.84 -6.28 18.72
N GLN A 23 -4.77 -6.46 17.93
CA GLN A 23 -3.60 -7.24 18.29
C GLN A 23 -2.48 -6.40 18.91
N ASP A 24 -2.72 -5.09 19.13
CA ASP A 24 -1.70 -4.12 19.55
C ASP A 24 -0.47 -4.10 18.60
N GLU A 25 -0.67 -4.48 17.33
CA GLU A 25 0.36 -4.44 16.30
C GLU A 25 0.45 -3.03 15.69
N GLU A 26 1.66 -2.57 15.42
CA GLU A 26 1.89 -1.29 14.75
C GLU A 26 1.25 -1.27 13.35
N ILE A 27 0.47 -0.23 13.06
CA ILE A 27 -0.19 -0.06 11.76
C ILE A 27 0.78 0.64 10.79
N THR A 28 1.42 -0.16 9.94
CA THR A 28 2.32 0.28 8.87
C THR A 28 1.87 -0.31 7.54
N VAL A 29 2.36 0.23 6.42
CA VAL A 29 2.11 -0.33 5.09
C VAL A 29 2.54 -1.81 5.01
N VAL A 30 3.62 -2.17 5.70
CA VAL A 30 4.14 -3.54 5.74
C VAL A 30 3.23 -4.47 6.55
N SER A 31 2.80 -4.04 7.75
CA SER A 31 1.90 -4.85 8.57
C SER A 31 0.51 -4.98 7.95
N LEU A 32 0.00 -3.95 7.26
CA LEU A 32 -1.24 -4.03 6.49
C LEU A 32 -1.14 -5.05 5.35
N ILE A 33 -0.07 -5.03 4.55
CA ILE A 33 0.14 -6.02 3.48
C ILE A 33 0.22 -7.45 4.05
N ARG A 34 0.86 -7.62 5.22
CA ARG A 34 0.92 -8.90 5.93
C ARG A 34 -0.48 -9.35 6.38
N GLN A 35 -1.22 -8.49 7.07
CA GLN A 35 -2.55 -8.79 7.57
C GLN A 35 -3.53 -9.13 6.44
N LEU A 36 -3.47 -8.39 5.33
CA LEU A 36 -4.24 -8.68 4.12
C LEU A 36 -3.88 -10.04 3.51
N SER A 37 -2.61 -10.44 3.56
CA SER A 37 -2.20 -11.76 3.07
C SER A 37 -2.78 -12.89 3.92
N VAL A 38 -2.85 -12.70 5.25
CA VAL A 38 -3.52 -13.65 6.17
C VAL A 38 -5.02 -13.71 5.91
N MET A 39 -5.66 -12.57 5.66
CA MET A 39 -7.09 -12.52 5.33
C MET A 39 -7.40 -13.27 4.03
N ALA A 40 -6.56 -13.15 3.00
CA ALA A 40 -6.75 -13.88 1.74
C ALA A 40 -6.60 -15.40 1.89
N ASP A 41 -5.70 -15.87 2.75
CA ASP A 41 -5.46 -17.29 2.97
C ASP A 41 -6.65 -18.00 3.63
N ASN A 42 -7.42 -17.25 4.44
CA ASN A 42 -8.61 -17.75 5.14
C ASN A 42 -9.93 -17.35 4.45
N GLU A 43 -9.88 -16.73 3.27
CA GLU A 43 -11.08 -16.28 2.55
C GLU A 43 -11.51 -17.31 1.50
N ILE A 44 -12.82 -17.56 1.45
CA ILE A 44 -13.45 -18.53 0.54
C ILE A 44 -14.17 -17.80 -0.59
N ASP A 45 -14.56 -16.54 -0.38
CA ASP A 45 -15.20 -15.71 -1.38
C ASP A 45 -14.18 -15.13 -2.38
N ASP A 46 -14.27 -15.58 -3.64
CA ASP A 46 -13.37 -15.15 -4.73
C ASP A 46 -13.40 -13.62 -4.96
N GLU A 47 -14.55 -12.96 -4.79
CA GLU A 47 -14.67 -11.52 -4.96
C GLU A 47 -13.89 -10.77 -3.87
N ARG A 48 -13.99 -11.22 -2.62
CA ARG A 48 -13.19 -10.69 -1.51
C ARG A 48 -11.70 -10.96 -1.71
N VAL A 49 -11.30 -12.13 -2.21
CA VAL A 49 -9.89 -12.42 -2.53
C VAL A 49 -9.35 -11.42 -3.56
N ILE A 50 -10.13 -11.09 -4.59
CA ILE A 50 -9.76 -10.08 -5.60
C ILE A 50 -9.61 -8.70 -4.96
N GLN A 51 -10.55 -8.29 -4.10
CA GLN A 51 -10.48 -7.00 -3.39
C GLN A 51 -9.25 -6.92 -2.48
N ILE A 52 -8.91 -8.00 -1.78
CA ILE A 52 -7.70 -8.09 -0.96
C ILE A 52 -6.44 -7.95 -1.81
N ALA A 53 -6.40 -8.60 -2.98
CA ALA A 53 -5.27 -8.50 -3.90
C ALA A 53 -5.09 -7.07 -4.44
N ASP A 54 -6.19 -6.39 -4.77
CA ASP A 54 -6.17 -5.00 -5.24
C ASP A 54 -5.67 -4.04 -4.14
N ALA A 55 -6.20 -4.18 -2.91
CA ALA A 55 -5.73 -3.42 -1.74
C ALA A 55 -4.23 -3.60 -1.48
N ARG A 56 -3.71 -4.83 -1.59
CA ARG A 56 -2.27 -5.10 -1.46
C ARG A 56 -1.45 -4.44 -2.56
N LYS A 57 -1.97 -4.42 -3.80
CA LYS A 57 -1.30 -3.77 -4.94
C LYS A 57 -1.24 -2.25 -4.73
N TRP A 58 -2.33 -1.66 -4.28
CA TRP A 58 -2.39 -0.23 -3.94
C TRP A 58 -1.37 0.13 -2.84
N LEU A 59 -1.33 -0.64 -1.74
CA LEU A 59 -0.36 -0.43 -0.65
C LEU A 59 1.10 -0.56 -1.10
N LYS A 60 1.42 -1.52 -1.97
CA LYS A 60 2.77 -1.68 -2.54
C LYS A 60 3.23 -0.47 -3.36
N SER A 61 2.31 0.28 -3.96
CA SER A 61 2.63 1.51 -4.68
C SER A 61 3.33 2.52 -3.77
N PHE A 62 2.90 2.64 -2.52
CA PHE A 62 3.50 3.57 -1.54
C PHE A 62 4.92 3.18 -1.12
N ILE A 63 5.21 1.87 -1.03
CA ILE A 63 6.57 1.40 -0.76
C ILE A 63 7.50 1.81 -1.90
N ASN A 64 7.04 1.66 -3.14
CA ASN A 64 7.84 1.99 -4.32
C ASN A 64 8.08 3.50 -4.45
N VAL A 65 7.07 4.32 -4.15
CA VAL A 65 7.19 5.78 -4.12
C VAL A 65 8.19 6.22 -3.04
N ALA A 66 8.05 5.74 -1.80
CA ALA A 66 8.97 6.10 -0.72
C ALA A 66 10.42 5.66 -1.00
N THR A 67 10.60 4.53 -1.68
CA THR A 67 11.92 4.05 -2.11
C THR A 67 12.50 4.95 -3.21
N ARG A 68 11.67 5.40 -4.16
CA ARG A 68 12.08 6.32 -5.22
C ARG A 68 12.48 7.67 -4.64
N GLU A 69 11.66 8.26 -3.79
CA GLU A 69 11.96 9.55 -3.14
C GLU A 69 13.24 9.46 -2.31
N ARG A 70 13.46 8.35 -1.58
CA ARG A 70 14.72 8.13 -0.85
C ARG A 70 15.93 8.00 -1.78
N ALA A 71 15.79 7.34 -2.92
CA ALA A 71 16.87 7.24 -3.90
C ALA A 71 17.21 8.61 -4.51
N GLU A 72 16.19 9.43 -4.77
CA GLU A 72 16.35 10.80 -5.29
C GLU A 72 17.05 11.71 -4.26
N LEU A 73 16.64 11.66 -2.99
CA LEU A 73 17.31 12.39 -1.89
C LEU A 73 18.75 11.93 -1.68
N ASN A 74 19.00 10.61 -1.73
CA ASN A 74 20.34 10.05 -1.62
C ASN A 74 21.24 10.49 -2.77
N TRP A 75 20.70 10.59 -3.99
CA TRP A 75 21.43 11.11 -5.15
C TRP A 75 21.84 12.57 -4.96
N MET A 76 20.94 13.42 -4.47
CA MET A 76 21.24 14.83 -4.16
C MET A 76 22.34 14.95 -3.10
N ALA A 77 22.29 14.11 -2.06
CA ALA A 77 23.30 14.09 -0.99
C ALA A 77 24.69 13.63 -1.49
N VAL A 78 24.73 12.66 -2.41
CA VAL A 78 25.99 12.13 -2.98
C VAL A 78 26.60 13.06 -4.02
N THR A 79 25.78 13.68 -4.87
CA THR A 79 26.28 14.43 -6.04
C THR A 79 26.26 15.95 -5.89
N GLY A 80 25.53 16.48 -4.90
CA GLY A 80 25.35 17.93 -4.74
C GLY A 80 24.55 18.58 -5.88
N GLN A 81 23.88 17.81 -6.73
CA GLN A 81 23.21 18.29 -7.94
C GLN A 81 21.74 17.82 -7.97
N VAL A 82 20.83 18.74 -8.31
CA VAL A 82 19.39 18.46 -8.48
C VAL A 82 19.21 17.61 -9.74
N PRO A 83 18.48 16.48 -9.72
CA PRO A 83 18.25 15.70 -10.92
C PRO A 83 17.51 16.55 -11.97
N ALA A 84 18.00 16.54 -13.21
CA ALA A 84 17.55 17.41 -14.31
C ALA A 84 16.06 17.26 -14.71
N ASN A 85 15.36 16.27 -14.15
CA ASN A 85 13.93 16.01 -14.39
C ASN A 85 12.96 16.81 -13.49
N LEU A 86 13.46 17.74 -12.67
CA LEU A 86 12.64 18.63 -11.83
C LEU A 86 12.58 20.08 -12.36
N THR A 87 12.74 20.26 -13.68
CA THR A 87 12.70 21.59 -14.31
C THR A 87 11.45 21.82 -15.17
N GLU A 88 10.36 21.07 -15.01
CA GLU A 88 9.10 21.34 -15.70
C GLU A 88 7.87 20.95 -14.86
N HIS A 89 7.45 21.83 -13.93
CA HIS A 89 6.10 22.40 -13.84
C HIS A 89 5.95 23.37 -12.65
#